data_AF-A0AAE3AFI9-F1
#
_entry.id   AF-A0AAE3AFI9-F1
#
_cell.length_a   1.000
_cell.length_b   1.000
_cell.length_c   1.000
_cell.angle_alpha   90.00
_cell.angle_beta   90.00
_cell.angle_gamma   90.00
#
_symmetry.space_group_name_H-M   'P 1'
#
loop_
_entity.id
_entity.type
_entity.pdbx_description
1 polymer ?
#
loop_
_entity_poly.entity_id
_entity_poly.type
_entity_poly.pdbx_seq_one_letter_code
_entity_poly.pdbx_strand_id
1 'polypeptide(L)'
;MPLYLAATPDRLTRARAVTPRLAHVAYRLGPGSELLAAPLPPALRGGLMVLSDWDCPPVEEPDRLARQIARTCLRRGYAGAAADFDPPARPDRLALLEALSPLLASCGRTLYVPEHCPVAGATILLCTALSGGTLEGRLTQAVDQYGAEHLALDLQRLAMDFPLPCPGGLGTPLTLPQLEALAAGRPTFYSDALCARYFTLTRQGQTHFVLFDDARTLRRKLELARQLGIRDALVMLPEVEDLLEPLFAGVR
;
A
#
# COMPACT_ATOMS: atom_id res chain seq x y z
N MET A 1 -11.97 10.06 3.68
CA MET A 1 -11.43 9.22 2.59
C MET A 1 -11.47 7.78 3.06
N PRO A 2 -12.05 6.81 2.31
CA PRO A 2 -11.86 5.39 2.58
C PRO A 2 -10.39 5.01 2.78
N LEU A 3 -10.11 4.35 3.91
CA LEU A 3 -8.83 3.71 4.21
C LEU A 3 -9.09 2.21 4.40
N TYR A 4 -8.55 1.39 3.49
CA TYR A 4 -8.59 -0.07 3.60
C TYR A 4 -7.39 -0.54 4.42
N LEU A 5 -7.67 -1.38 5.42
CA LEU A 5 -6.63 -2.02 6.22
C LEU A 5 -6.32 -3.41 5.63
N ALA A 6 -5.14 -3.55 5.08
CA ALA A 6 -4.66 -4.81 4.51
C ALA A 6 -4.14 -5.73 5.63
N ALA A 7 -4.69 -6.95 5.70
CA ALA A 7 -4.36 -7.91 6.75
C ALA A 7 -4.35 -9.35 6.23
N THR A 8 -3.42 -10.15 6.76
CA THR A 8 -3.39 -11.60 6.58
C THR A 8 -4.51 -12.29 7.37
N PRO A 9 -4.91 -13.52 7.00
CA PRO A 9 -6.02 -14.22 7.66
C PRO A 9 -5.89 -14.35 9.19
N ASP A 10 -4.67 -14.57 9.70
CA ASP A 10 -4.38 -14.71 11.13
C ASP A 10 -4.54 -13.39 11.90
N ARG A 11 -4.44 -12.25 11.21
CA ARG A 11 -4.57 -10.89 11.79
C ARG A 11 -5.96 -10.29 11.57
N LEU A 12 -6.86 -11.00 10.92
CA LEU A 12 -8.16 -10.48 10.49
C LEU A 12 -9.06 -10.04 11.64
N THR A 13 -9.05 -10.77 12.76
CA THR A 13 -9.82 -10.40 13.97
C THR A 13 -9.40 -9.03 14.49
N ARG A 14 -8.07 -8.76 14.52
CA ARG A 14 -7.53 -7.47 14.94
C ARG A 14 -7.91 -6.36 13.96
N ALA A 15 -7.80 -6.60 12.65
CA ALA A 15 -8.17 -5.63 11.63
C ALA A 15 -9.67 -5.25 11.70
N ARG A 16 -10.55 -6.24 11.88
CA ARG A 16 -12.01 -6.05 11.99
C ARG A 16 -12.44 -5.26 13.21
N ALA A 17 -11.64 -5.25 14.27
CA ALA A 17 -11.95 -4.49 15.47
C ALA A 17 -11.89 -2.98 15.25
N VAL A 18 -11.15 -2.52 14.22
CA VAL A 18 -10.92 -1.09 13.98
C VAL A 18 -11.58 -0.56 12.70
N THR A 19 -11.84 -1.40 11.70
CA THR A 19 -12.51 -0.98 10.47
C THR A 19 -13.26 -2.12 9.77
N PRO A 20 -14.41 -1.86 9.12
CA PRO A 20 -15.04 -2.81 8.20
C PRO A 20 -14.38 -2.83 6.81
N ARG A 21 -13.56 -1.82 6.49
CA ARG A 21 -12.87 -1.69 5.19
C ARG A 21 -11.57 -2.48 5.22
N LEU A 22 -11.64 -3.74 4.82
CA LEU A 22 -10.49 -4.65 4.81
C LEU A 22 -9.97 -4.87 3.40
N ALA A 23 -8.67 -5.10 3.28
CA ALA A 23 -8.05 -5.70 2.12
C ALA A 23 -7.43 -7.05 2.55
N HIS A 24 -7.87 -8.14 1.94
CA HIS A 24 -7.57 -9.49 2.40
C HIS A 24 -6.26 -9.98 1.76
N VAL A 25 -5.17 -9.97 2.51
CA VAL A 25 -3.83 -10.47 2.12
C VAL A 25 -3.81 -11.99 2.25
N ALA A 26 -4.53 -12.63 1.35
CA ALA A 26 -4.81 -14.05 1.40
C ALA A 26 -4.71 -14.74 0.05
N TYR A 27 -4.38 -14.02 -1.02
CA TYR A 27 -4.37 -14.56 -2.38
C TYR A 27 -3.01 -14.39 -3.01
N ARG A 28 -2.56 -15.42 -3.71
CA ARG A 28 -1.31 -15.38 -4.48
C ARG A 28 -1.48 -16.11 -5.81
N LEU A 29 -0.66 -15.72 -6.76
CA LEU A 29 -0.57 -16.34 -8.07
C LEU A 29 0.22 -17.65 -7.97
N GLY A 30 -0.37 -18.77 -8.40
CA GLY A 30 0.20 -20.12 -8.25
C GLY A 30 0.58 -20.79 -9.58
N PRO A 31 1.18 -21.99 -9.51
CA PRO A 31 1.58 -22.77 -10.69
C PRO A 31 0.38 -23.14 -11.55
N GLY A 32 0.60 -23.24 -12.87
CA GLY A 32 -0.47 -23.53 -13.83
C GLY A 32 -1.49 -22.40 -13.95
N SER A 33 -1.10 -21.16 -13.62
CA SER A 33 -1.97 -19.97 -13.63
C SER A 33 -3.22 -20.14 -12.74
N GLU A 34 -3.02 -20.72 -11.56
CA GLU A 34 -4.08 -20.94 -10.57
C GLU A 34 -4.09 -19.84 -9.50
N LEU A 35 -5.29 -19.43 -9.07
CA LEU A 35 -5.44 -18.54 -7.93
C LEU A 35 -5.37 -19.35 -6.63
N LEU A 36 -4.30 -19.18 -5.87
CA LEU A 36 -4.18 -19.79 -4.55
C LEU A 36 -4.75 -18.87 -3.48
N ALA A 37 -5.46 -19.44 -2.51
CA ALA A 37 -6.04 -18.71 -1.40
C ALA A 37 -5.66 -19.36 -0.06
N ALA A 38 -5.16 -18.56 0.87
CA ALA A 38 -5.04 -18.96 2.26
C ALA A 38 -6.45 -19.14 2.88
N PRO A 39 -6.58 -19.96 3.94
CA PRO A 39 -7.87 -20.21 4.57
C PRO A 39 -8.50 -18.91 5.10
N LEU A 40 -9.67 -18.55 4.53
CA LEU A 40 -10.50 -17.44 4.99
C LEU A 40 -11.84 -17.97 5.50
N PRO A 41 -12.46 -17.36 6.53
CA PRO A 41 -13.77 -17.79 7.03
C PRO A 41 -14.79 -17.91 5.88
N PRO A 42 -15.57 -19.01 5.77
CA PRO A 42 -16.49 -19.22 4.65
C PRO A 42 -17.56 -18.12 4.51
N ALA A 43 -17.99 -17.54 5.64
CA ALA A 43 -18.98 -16.47 5.70
C ALA A 43 -18.40 -15.07 5.43
N LEU A 44 -17.08 -14.92 5.30
CA LEU A 44 -16.45 -13.62 5.06
C LEU A 44 -16.93 -13.03 3.73
N ARG A 45 -17.41 -11.78 3.78
CA ARG A 45 -17.87 -11.00 2.63
C ARG A 45 -17.37 -9.55 2.73
N GLY A 46 -17.21 -8.91 1.57
CA GLY A 46 -16.82 -7.50 1.46
C GLY A 46 -15.32 -7.25 1.66
N GLY A 47 -14.88 -6.02 1.40
CA GLY A 47 -13.47 -5.63 1.36
C GLY A 47 -12.86 -5.77 -0.03
N LEU A 48 -11.53 -5.78 -0.11
CA LEU A 48 -10.74 -5.97 -1.33
C LEU A 48 -10.00 -7.30 -1.28
N MET A 49 -9.75 -7.90 -2.45
CA MET A 49 -8.76 -8.97 -2.59
C MET A 49 -7.37 -8.35 -2.73
N VAL A 50 -6.36 -8.82 -1.99
CA VAL A 50 -4.96 -8.47 -2.28
C VAL A 50 -4.30 -9.66 -2.97
N LEU A 51 -3.72 -9.42 -4.14
CA LEU A 51 -3.04 -10.40 -4.98
C LEU A 51 -1.53 -10.22 -4.87
N SER A 52 -0.83 -11.20 -4.30
CA SER A 52 0.63 -11.19 -4.22
C SER A 52 1.26 -11.99 -5.36
N ASP A 53 2.37 -11.49 -5.91
CA ASP A 53 3.25 -12.23 -6.82
C ASP A 53 4.50 -12.81 -6.13
N TRP A 54 4.51 -12.82 -4.80
CA TRP A 54 5.60 -13.39 -4.02
C TRP A 54 5.80 -14.88 -4.33
N ASP A 55 7.05 -15.24 -4.66
CA ASP A 55 7.46 -16.59 -5.09
C ASP A 55 6.55 -17.18 -6.20
N CYS A 56 6.08 -16.31 -7.09
CA CYS A 56 5.12 -16.71 -8.12
C CYS A 56 5.80 -17.28 -9.37
N PRO A 57 5.40 -18.47 -9.85
CA PRO A 57 5.82 -18.99 -11.16
C PRO A 57 5.29 -18.14 -12.33
N PRO A 58 5.77 -18.37 -13.57
CA PRO A 58 5.23 -17.67 -14.74
C PRO A 58 3.71 -17.82 -14.88
N VAL A 59 3.04 -16.74 -15.28
CA VAL A 59 1.60 -16.76 -15.60
C VAL A 59 1.43 -17.04 -17.09
N GLU A 60 1.18 -18.30 -17.41
CA GLU A 60 1.05 -18.82 -18.78
C GLU A 60 -0.35 -18.57 -19.38
N GLU A 61 -1.39 -18.53 -18.54
CA GLU A 61 -2.79 -18.36 -18.93
C GLU A 61 -3.44 -17.14 -18.22
N PRO A 62 -3.02 -15.89 -18.54
CA PRO A 62 -3.48 -14.69 -17.87
C PRO A 62 -5.01 -14.51 -17.91
N ASP A 63 -5.65 -14.76 -19.05
CA ASP A 63 -7.10 -14.68 -19.20
C ASP A 63 -7.86 -15.65 -18.28
N ARG A 64 -7.35 -16.87 -18.15
CA ARG A 64 -7.95 -17.90 -17.30
C ARG A 64 -7.87 -17.46 -15.85
N LEU A 65 -6.68 -17.05 -15.40
CA LEU A 65 -6.44 -16.58 -14.04
C LEU A 65 -7.25 -15.31 -13.72
N ALA A 66 -7.33 -14.35 -14.64
CA ALA A 66 -8.16 -13.16 -14.50
C ALA A 66 -9.64 -13.50 -14.26
N ARG A 67 -10.20 -14.49 -14.99
CA ARG A 67 -11.55 -15.00 -14.75
C ARG A 67 -11.69 -15.67 -13.38
N GLN A 68 -10.69 -16.38 -12.89
CA GLN A 68 -10.72 -16.97 -11.54
C GLN A 68 -10.79 -15.89 -10.45
N ILE A 69 -9.98 -14.83 -10.60
CA ILE A 69 -9.92 -13.68 -9.70
C ILE A 69 -11.28 -12.97 -9.69
N ALA A 70 -11.79 -12.58 -10.87
CA ALA A 70 -13.07 -11.88 -10.98
C ALA A 70 -14.24 -12.69 -10.38
N ARG A 71 -14.32 -14.00 -10.65
CA ARG A 71 -15.33 -14.89 -10.04
C ARG A 71 -15.19 -14.95 -8.52
N THR A 72 -13.98 -14.93 -8.00
CA THR A 72 -13.75 -14.95 -6.55
C THR A 72 -14.16 -13.63 -5.91
N CYS A 73 -13.84 -12.49 -6.53
CA CYS A 73 -14.33 -11.18 -6.10
C CYS A 73 -15.86 -11.14 -6.03
N LEU A 74 -16.56 -11.65 -7.07
CA LEU A 74 -18.02 -11.74 -7.07
C LEU A 74 -18.56 -12.64 -5.95
N ARG A 75 -18.05 -13.86 -5.81
CA ARG A 75 -18.50 -14.82 -4.76
C ARG A 75 -18.32 -14.28 -3.34
N ARG A 76 -17.24 -13.54 -3.10
CA ARG A 76 -16.93 -12.93 -1.80
C ARG A 76 -17.56 -11.54 -1.64
N GLY A 77 -18.15 -10.97 -2.69
CA GLY A 77 -18.68 -9.62 -2.67
C GLY A 77 -17.60 -8.53 -2.51
N TYR A 78 -16.35 -8.80 -2.89
CA TYR A 78 -15.26 -7.85 -2.78
C TYR A 78 -15.44 -6.66 -3.72
N ALA A 79 -15.24 -5.45 -3.22
CA ALA A 79 -15.34 -4.20 -3.99
C ALA A 79 -14.31 -4.10 -5.12
N GLY A 80 -13.28 -4.94 -5.11
CA GLY A 80 -12.19 -4.89 -6.06
C GLY A 80 -11.06 -5.86 -5.71
N ALA A 81 -9.96 -5.72 -6.45
CA ALA A 81 -8.70 -6.37 -6.16
C ALA A 81 -7.57 -5.33 -6.18
N ALA A 82 -6.55 -5.52 -5.36
CA ALA A 82 -5.32 -4.75 -5.35
C ALA A 82 -4.16 -5.69 -5.65
N ALA A 83 -3.32 -5.34 -6.62
CA ALA A 83 -2.10 -6.05 -6.93
C ALA A 83 -0.97 -5.54 -6.04
N ASP A 84 -0.41 -6.44 -5.24
CA ASP A 84 0.77 -6.26 -4.41
C ASP A 84 1.93 -6.96 -5.13
N PHE A 85 2.37 -6.34 -6.23
CA PHE A 85 3.42 -6.88 -7.10
C PHE A 85 4.70 -6.09 -6.91
N ASP A 86 5.80 -6.79 -6.73
CA ASP A 86 7.11 -6.17 -6.57
C ASP A 86 7.71 -5.76 -7.93
N PRO A 87 8.43 -4.62 -8.00
CA PRO A 87 9.19 -4.28 -9.19
C PRO A 87 10.32 -5.31 -9.45
N PRO A 88 10.72 -5.52 -10.72
CA PRO A 88 10.27 -4.81 -11.92
C PRO A 88 8.96 -5.36 -12.50
N ALA A 89 8.30 -4.53 -13.33
CA ALA A 89 7.13 -4.95 -14.10
C ALA A 89 7.44 -6.17 -14.97
N ARG A 90 6.77 -7.29 -14.72
CA ARG A 90 6.92 -8.52 -15.50
C ARG A 90 5.84 -8.60 -16.58
N PRO A 91 6.17 -8.93 -17.84
CA PRO A 91 5.19 -8.95 -18.94
C PRO A 91 3.97 -9.84 -18.69
N ASP A 92 4.16 -10.99 -18.04
CA ASP A 92 3.10 -11.93 -17.72
C ASP A 92 2.16 -11.43 -16.60
N ARG A 93 2.70 -10.69 -15.62
CA ARG A 93 1.91 -9.97 -14.60
C ARG A 93 1.12 -8.81 -15.23
N LEU A 94 1.74 -8.06 -16.14
CA LEU A 94 1.07 -6.98 -16.85
C LEU A 94 -0.10 -7.52 -17.69
N ALA A 95 0.11 -8.59 -18.47
CA ALA A 95 -0.92 -9.24 -19.25
C ALA A 95 -2.09 -9.74 -18.39
N LEU A 96 -1.81 -10.26 -17.18
CA LEU A 96 -2.85 -10.62 -16.21
C LEU A 96 -3.67 -9.41 -15.78
N LEU A 97 -3.03 -8.29 -15.43
CA LEU A 97 -3.72 -7.07 -15.00
C LEU A 97 -4.55 -6.46 -16.13
N GLU A 98 -4.04 -6.46 -17.36
CA GLU A 98 -4.74 -6.04 -18.57
C GLU A 98 -6.00 -6.90 -18.84
N ALA A 99 -5.90 -8.21 -18.68
CA ALA A 99 -7.05 -9.12 -18.80
C ALA A 99 -8.05 -8.95 -17.64
N LEU A 100 -7.58 -8.62 -16.44
CA LEU A 100 -8.41 -8.49 -15.23
C LEU A 100 -9.18 -7.17 -15.16
N SER A 101 -8.57 -6.07 -15.59
CA SER A 101 -9.17 -4.72 -15.54
C SER A 101 -10.60 -4.66 -16.13
N PRO A 102 -10.86 -5.06 -17.39
CA PRO A 102 -12.20 -5.00 -17.96
C PRO A 102 -13.18 -5.97 -17.28
N LEU A 103 -12.72 -7.12 -16.77
CA LEU A 103 -13.58 -8.06 -16.05
C LEU A 103 -14.10 -7.47 -14.74
N LEU A 104 -13.24 -6.81 -13.97
CA LEU A 104 -13.66 -6.15 -12.73
C LEU A 104 -14.55 -4.93 -13.01
N ALA A 105 -14.19 -4.10 -14.00
CA ALA A 105 -14.97 -2.94 -14.40
C ALA A 105 -16.40 -3.32 -14.83
N SER A 106 -16.56 -4.40 -15.60
CA SER A 106 -17.88 -4.89 -16.05
C SER A 106 -18.82 -5.27 -14.90
N CYS A 107 -18.26 -5.53 -13.71
CA CYS A 107 -18.98 -5.88 -12.50
C CYS A 107 -19.03 -4.75 -11.47
N GLY A 108 -18.64 -3.53 -11.85
CA GLY A 108 -18.58 -2.36 -10.96
C GLY A 108 -17.52 -2.49 -9.85
N ARG A 109 -16.41 -3.19 -10.12
CA ARG A 109 -15.32 -3.42 -9.16
C ARG A 109 -14.04 -2.71 -9.61
N THR A 110 -13.28 -2.22 -8.65
CA THR A 110 -12.02 -1.50 -8.91
C THR A 110 -10.82 -2.44 -8.94
N LEU A 111 -9.90 -2.24 -9.88
CA LEU A 111 -8.57 -2.84 -9.85
C LEU A 111 -7.57 -1.78 -9.38
N TYR A 112 -6.85 -2.04 -8.29
CA TYR A 112 -5.73 -1.21 -7.84
C TYR A 112 -4.41 -1.84 -8.30
N VAL A 113 -3.53 -1.07 -8.94
CA VAL A 113 -2.26 -1.56 -9.48
C VAL A 113 -1.09 -0.71 -9.01
N PRO A 114 0.12 -1.28 -8.83
CA PRO A 114 1.31 -0.49 -8.57
C PRO A 114 1.62 0.48 -9.72
N GLU A 115 2.19 1.64 -9.40
CA GLU A 115 2.57 2.65 -10.40
C GLU A 115 3.52 2.14 -11.49
N HIS A 116 4.39 1.18 -11.17
CA HIS A 116 5.33 0.61 -12.15
C HIS A 116 4.65 -0.37 -13.13
N CYS A 117 3.40 -0.76 -12.90
CA CYS A 117 2.59 -1.62 -13.76
C CYS A 117 1.24 -0.94 -14.11
N PRO A 118 1.22 0.24 -14.74
CA PRO A 118 -0.02 0.95 -15.00
C PRO A 118 -0.84 0.22 -16.08
N VAL A 119 -2.15 0.10 -15.85
CA VAL A 119 -3.08 -0.57 -16.78
C VAL A 119 -4.31 0.31 -16.99
N ALA A 120 -4.80 0.38 -18.23
CA ALA A 120 -5.99 1.15 -18.57
C ALA A 120 -7.21 0.70 -17.74
N GLY A 121 -7.96 1.69 -17.21
CA GLY A 121 -9.15 1.45 -16.40
C GLY A 121 -8.88 1.03 -14.95
N ALA A 122 -7.61 0.85 -14.56
CA ALA A 122 -7.23 0.59 -13.17
C ALA A 122 -6.96 1.89 -12.40
N THR A 123 -6.98 1.80 -11.07
CA THR A 123 -6.57 2.85 -10.13
C THR A 123 -5.10 2.63 -9.74
N ILE A 124 -4.25 3.64 -9.90
CA ILE A 124 -2.83 3.56 -9.56
C ILE A 124 -2.62 3.76 -8.06
N LEU A 125 -1.87 2.86 -7.43
CA LEU A 125 -1.40 2.96 -6.06
C LEU A 125 -0.11 3.78 -6.01
N LEU A 126 -0.17 4.94 -5.36
CA LEU A 126 0.96 5.84 -5.17
C LEU A 126 1.55 5.68 -3.78
N CYS A 127 2.81 5.25 -3.74
CA CYS A 127 3.56 5.16 -2.50
C CYS A 127 3.75 6.54 -1.87
N THR A 128 3.48 6.63 -0.57
CA THR A 128 3.66 7.86 0.22
C THR A 128 4.96 7.90 1.03
N ALA A 129 5.79 6.87 0.93
CA ALA A 129 7.09 6.78 1.60
C ALA A 129 8.19 7.46 0.74
N LEU A 130 8.31 8.78 0.87
CA LEU A 130 9.29 9.57 0.12
C LEU A 130 10.57 9.82 0.92
N SER A 131 11.73 9.67 0.27
CA SER A 131 13.05 10.05 0.82
C SER A 131 13.62 11.33 0.21
N GLY A 132 12.93 11.91 -0.77
CA GLY A 132 13.32 13.15 -1.46
C GLY A 132 12.15 13.83 -2.15
N GLY A 133 12.35 15.08 -2.58
CA GLY A 133 11.29 15.90 -3.17
C GLY A 133 10.25 16.35 -2.14
N THR A 134 9.02 16.58 -2.60
CA THR A 134 7.87 16.93 -1.75
C THR A 134 6.70 15.99 -1.99
N LEU A 135 5.94 15.67 -0.95
CA LEU A 135 4.73 14.86 -1.08
C LEU A 135 3.67 15.57 -1.91
N GLU A 136 3.47 16.87 -1.69
CA GLU A 136 2.51 17.66 -2.47
C GLU A 136 2.88 17.70 -3.95
N GLY A 137 4.15 17.95 -4.28
CA GLY A 137 4.62 17.92 -5.67
C GLY A 137 4.44 16.53 -6.30
N ARG A 138 4.76 15.47 -5.55
CA ARG A 138 4.60 14.08 -6.01
C ARG A 138 3.14 13.71 -6.32
N LEU A 139 2.21 14.09 -5.44
CA LEU A 139 0.79 13.83 -5.60
C LEU A 139 0.19 14.69 -6.72
N THR A 140 0.56 15.98 -6.79
CA THR A 140 0.10 16.89 -7.86
C THR A 140 0.53 16.40 -9.24
N GLN A 141 1.80 16.03 -9.38
CA GLN A 141 2.32 15.45 -10.64
C GLN A 141 1.55 14.20 -11.05
N ALA A 142 1.20 13.33 -10.09
CA ALA A 142 0.43 12.13 -10.39
C ALA A 142 -1.00 12.46 -10.80
N VAL A 143 -1.63 13.44 -10.15
CA VAL A 143 -2.98 13.92 -10.50
C VAL A 143 -2.98 14.49 -11.91
N ASP A 144 -1.98 15.30 -12.27
CA ASP A 144 -1.83 15.85 -13.62
C ASP A 144 -1.64 14.75 -14.68
N GLN A 145 -0.95 13.66 -14.31
CA GLN A 145 -0.65 12.57 -15.22
C GLN A 145 -1.80 11.56 -15.39
N TYR A 146 -2.49 11.20 -14.31
CA TYR A 146 -3.44 10.08 -14.28
C TYR A 146 -4.90 10.50 -14.03
N GLY A 147 -5.14 11.71 -13.51
CA GLY A 147 -6.45 12.12 -12.99
C GLY A 147 -6.69 11.61 -11.57
N ALA A 148 -7.19 12.47 -10.68
CA ALA A 148 -7.33 12.17 -9.26
C ALA A 148 -8.27 10.98 -8.96
N GLU A 149 -9.28 10.76 -9.81
CA GLU A 149 -10.23 9.65 -9.73
C GLU A 149 -9.61 8.28 -10.06
N HIS A 150 -8.44 8.28 -10.69
CA HIS A 150 -7.69 7.07 -11.04
C HIS A 150 -6.51 6.83 -10.09
N LEU A 151 -6.47 7.52 -8.95
CA LEU A 151 -5.41 7.39 -7.95
C LEU A 151 -5.95 6.86 -6.62
N ALA A 152 -5.10 6.09 -5.94
CA ALA A 152 -5.24 5.73 -4.54
C ALA A 152 -3.88 5.80 -3.86
N LEU A 153 -3.86 6.03 -2.56
CA LEU A 153 -2.61 6.00 -1.79
C LEU A 153 -2.26 4.57 -1.38
N ASP A 154 -1.02 4.19 -1.62
CA ASP A 154 -0.32 3.23 -0.79
C ASP A 154 0.28 3.98 0.41
N LEU A 155 -0.47 3.98 1.50
CA LEU A 155 -0.13 4.70 2.73
C LEU A 155 0.91 3.89 3.52
N GLN A 156 2.15 3.93 3.05
CA GLN A 156 3.27 3.27 3.68
C GLN A 156 3.83 4.09 4.85
N ARG A 157 4.08 3.43 5.98
CA ARG A 157 4.73 4.05 7.15
C ARG A 157 6.25 4.04 6.99
N LEU A 158 6.84 5.22 6.87
CA LEU A 158 8.29 5.35 6.88
C LEU A 158 8.89 4.98 8.24
N ALA A 159 9.99 4.26 8.20
CA ALA A 159 10.94 4.10 9.30
C ALA A 159 12.30 3.74 8.68
N MET A 160 13.10 4.75 8.34
CA MET A 160 14.30 4.60 7.53
C MET A 160 15.47 5.40 8.11
N ASP A 161 16.67 4.83 8.00
CA ASP A 161 17.95 5.43 8.39
C ASP A 161 18.82 5.68 7.16
N PHE A 162 19.21 6.94 6.93
CA PHE A 162 20.02 7.35 5.79
C PHE A 162 21.40 7.84 6.26
N PRO A 163 22.52 7.18 5.86
CA PRO A 163 23.86 7.72 6.11
C PRO A 163 24.12 8.93 5.21
N LEU A 164 24.64 10.03 5.76
CA LEU A 164 24.90 11.28 5.03
C LEU A 164 26.39 11.53 4.73
N PRO A 165 26.80 11.76 3.47
CA PRO A 165 25.94 11.93 2.30
C PRO A 165 25.31 10.62 1.84
N CYS A 166 24.09 10.71 1.28
CA CYS A 166 23.35 9.57 0.72
C CYS A 166 23.10 9.78 -0.78
N PRO A 167 24.12 9.65 -1.67
CA PRO A 167 23.95 9.98 -3.08
C PRO A 167 22.91 9.11 -3.79
N GLY A 168 22.74 7.85 -3.35
CA GLY A 168 21.75 6.94 -3.91
C GLY A 168 20.33 7.13 -3.36
N GLY A 169 20.14 7.96 -2.32
CA GLY A 169 18.85 8.07 -1.63
C GLY A 169 18.36 6.76 -1.00
N LEU A 170 19.26 5.78 -0.83
CA LEU A 170 18.96 4.46 -0.29
C LEU A 170 19.21 4.46 1.22
N GLY A 171 18.13 4.30 1.98
CA GLY A 171 18.19 4.13 3.43
C GLY A 171 18.10 2.67 3.83
N THR A 172 18.35 2.40 5.11
CA THR A 172 18.11 1.09 5.72
C THR A 172 16.80 1.12 6.50
N PRO A 173 15.88 0.16 6.30
CA PRO A 173 14.65 0.08 7.08
C PRO A 173 14.96 -0.18 8.56
N LEU A 174 14.17 0.48 9.42
CA LEU A 174 14.21 0.31 10.85
C LEU A 174 12.96 -0.43 11.32
N THR A 175 13.15 -1.39 12.19
CA THR A 175 12.04 -1.91 13.01
C THR A 175 11.60 -0.84 14.02
N LEU A 176 10.36 -0.92 14.50
CA LEU A 176 9.84 0.02 15.50
C LEU A 176 10.72 0.09 16.76
N PRO A 177 11.18 -1.03 17.36
CA PRO A 177 12.08 -0.98 18.52
C PRO A 177 13.41 -0.28 18.22
N GLN A 178 13.96 -0.46 17.01
CA GLN A 178 15.19 0.25 16.60
C GLN A 178 14.95 1.75 16.47
N LEU A 179 13.85 2.15 15.85
CA LEU A 179 13.46 3.56 15.73
C LEU A 179 13.26 4.19 17.11
N GLU A 180 12.55 3.53 18.02
CA GLU A 180 12.32 4.00 19.40
C GLU A 180 13.64 4.19 20.16
N ALA A 181 14.54 3.20 20.09
CA ALA A 181 15.86 3.29 20.72
C ALA A 181 16.70 4.45 20.15
N LEU A 182 16.63 4.67 18.83
CA LEU A 182 17.31 5.79 18.17
C LEU A 182 16.65 7.14 18.48
N ALA A 183 15.34 7.19 18.69
CA ALA A 183 14.63 8.43 18.99
C ALA A 183 14.67 8.80 20.49
N ALA A 184 14.94 7.83 21.38
CA ALA A 184 14.90 8.02 22.83
C ALA A 184 15.75 9.21 23.29
N GLY A 185 15.10 10.16 23.98
CA GLY A 185 15.73 11.36 24.53
C GLY A 185 16.16 12.40 23.48
N ARG A 186 15.79 12.23 22.20
CA ARG A 186 16.16 13.15 21.12
C ARG A 186 14.98 14.03 20.69
N PRO A 187 15.23 15.30 20.35
CA PRO A 187 14.23 16.12 19.68
C PRO A 187 13.96 15.53 18.29
N THR A 188 12.68 15.45 17.93
CA THR A 188 12.25 15.06 16.59
C THR A 188 11.55 16.25 15.95
N PHE A 189 11.80 16.44 14.66
CA PHE A 189 11.28 17.54 13.86
C PHE A 189 10.28 17.02 12.85
N TYR A 190 9.47 17.91 12.30
CA TYR A 190 8.52 17.60 11.24
C TYR A 190 8.99 18.24 9.94
N SER A 191 8.94 17.50 8.83
CA SER A 191 9.23 18.00 7.49
C SER A 191 7.93 18.24 6.73
N ASP A 192 7.62 19.49 6.40
CA ASP A 192 6.48 19.82 5.53
C ASP A 192 6.66 19.23 4.12
N ALA A 193 7.89 19.21 3.61
CA ALA A 193 8.19 18.65 2.29
C ALA A 193 7.85 17.17 2.20
N LEU A 194 8.37 16.34 3.12
CA LEU A 194 8.20 14.89 3.08
C LEU A 194 6.93 14.42 3.79
N CYS A 195 6.27 15.30 4.55
CA CYS A 195 5.17 14.96 5.43
C CYS A 195 5.49 13.78 6.36
N ALA A 196 6.67 13.86 7.00
CA ALA A 196 7.22 12.83 7.88
C ALA A 196 8.04 13.50 9.01
N ARG A 197 8.29 12.76 10.09
CA ARG A 197 9.18 13.19 11.17
C ARG A 197 10.61 12.80 10.88
N TYR A 198 11.56 13.57 11.39
CA TYR A 198 12.96 13.21 11.30
C TYR A 198 13.77 13.65 12.51
N PHE A 199 14.96 13.08 12.65
CA PHE A 199 16.03 13.58 13.49
C PHE A 199 17.38 13.20 12.90
N THR A 200 18.43 13.88 13.33
CA THR A 200 19.80 13.56 12.94
C THR A 200 20.59 13.06 14.13
N LEU A 201 21.56 12.20 13.86
CA LEU A 201 22.46 11.65 14.87
C LEU A 201 23.80 11.31 14.24
N THR A 202 24.86 11.32 15.03
CA THR A 202 26.19 10.88 14.60
C THR A 202 26.54 9.57 15.29
N ARG A 203 26.92 8.53 14.52
CA ARG A 203 27.42 7.25 15.01
C ARG A 203 28.72 6.94 14.29
N GLN A 204 29.77 6.59 15.04
CA GLN A 204 31.07 6.20 14.46
C GLN A 204 31.64 7.24 13.47
N GLY A 205 31.44 8.54 13.74
CA GLY A 205 31.88 9.63 12.85
C GLY A 205 31.00 9.85 11.61
N GLN A 206 29.99 9.02 11.38
CA GLN A 206 29.05 9.12 10.27
C GLN A 206 27.77 9.84 10.73
N THR A 207 27.32 10.84 9.98
CA THR A 207 26.02 11.49 10.23
C THR A 207 24.92 10.63 9.61
N HIS A 208 23.81 10.49 10.33
CA HIS A 208 22.62 9.78 9.91
C HIS A 208 21.41 10.69 9.98
N PHE A 209 20.52 10.56 9.01
CA PHE A 209 19.22 11.20 8.95
C PHE A 209 18.16 10.11 9.06
N VAL A 210 17.42 10.08 10.16
CA VAL A 210 16.36 9.10 10.39
C VAL A 210 15.04 9.76 10.04
N LEU A 211 14.29 9.16 9.12
CA LEU A 211 12.99 9.62 8.64
C LEU A 211 11.92 8.59 9.02
N PHE A 212 10.83 9.02 9.62
CA PHE A 212 9.79 8.11 10.07
C PHE A 212 8.40 8.75 10.11
N ASP A 213 7.37 7.92 10.10
CA ASP A 213 5.97 8.32 10.22
C ASP A 213 5.39 7.99 11.60
N ASP A 214 4.55 8.90 12.08
CA ASP A 214 3.65 8.70 13.21
C ASP A 214 2.18 8.83 12.76
N ALA A 215 1.22 8.64 13.67
CA ALA A 215 -0.19 8.73 13.31
C ALA A 215 -0.63 10.14 12.86
N ARG A 216 0.10 11.20 13.19
CA ARG A 216 -0.21 12.56 12.72
C ARG A 216 0.29 12.76 11.30
N THR A 217 1.51 12.32 10.99
CA THR A 217 2.06 12.41 9.63
C THR A 217 1.25 11.58 8.65
N LEU A 218 0.89 10.34 9.00
CA LEU A 218 0.02 9.49 8.17
C LEU A 218 -1.34 10.15 7.89
N ARG A 219 -2.00 10.73 8.90
CA ARG A 219 -3.26 11.45 8.69
C ARG A 219 -3.09 12.67 7.79
N ARG A 220 -2.00 13.42 7.94
CA ARG A 220 -1.73 14.58 7.08
C ARG A 220 -1.50 14.16 5.62
N LYS A 221 -0.88 13.00 5.36
CA LYS A 221 -0.79 12.41 4.01
C LYS A 221 -2.18 12.14 3.43
N LEU A 222 -3.08 11.54 4.22
CA LEU A 222 -4.47 11.28 3.82
C LEU A 222 -5.26 12.57 3.56
N GLU A 223 -5.04 13.61 4.39
CA GLU A 223 -5.69 14.91 4.25
C GLU A 223 -5.25 15.64 2.97
N LEU A 224 -3.95 15.62 2.67
CA LEU A 224 -3.40 16.20 1.46
C LEU A 224 -3.94 15.50 0.20
N ALA A 225 -3.93 14.17 0.17
CA ALA A 225 -4.55 13.39 -0.92
C ALA A 225 -6.02 13.78 -1.13
N ARG A 226 -6.78 13.91 -0.04
CA ARG A 226 -8.20 14.33 -0.11
C ARG A 226 -8.37 15.74 -0.68
N GLN A 227 -7.49 16.68 -0.35
CA GLN A 227 -7.51 18.04 -0.91
C GLN A 227 -7.27 18.04 -2.41
N LEU A 228 -6.42 17.13 -2.89
CA LEU A 228 -6.13 16.93 -4.31
C LEU A 228 -7.15 16.03 -5.04
N GLY A 229 -8.23 15.63 -4.36
CA GLY A 229 -9.31 14.86 -4.94
C GLY A 229 -9.10 13.35 -5.00
N ILE A 230 -7.98 12.83 -4.49
CA ILE A 230 -7.72 11.38 -4.35
C ILE A 230 -8.62 10.84 -3.23
N ARG A 231 -9.28 9.70 -3.46
CA ARG A 231 -10.39 9.22 -2.60
C ARG A 231 -10.20 7.87 -1.96
N ASP A 232 -9.18 7.10 -2.32
CA ASP A 232 -8.93 5.79 -1.73
C ASP A 232 -7.50 5.70 -1.21
N ALA A 233 -7.33 4.90 -0.16
CA ALA A 233 -6.03 4.61 0.42
C ALA A 233 -6.03 3.18 0.98
N LEU A 234 -4.87 2.53 0.91
CA LEU A 234 -4.58 1.23 1.50
C LEU A 234 -3.43 1.38 2.48
N VAL A 235 -3.43 0.62 3.57
CA VAL A 235 -2.32 0.54 4.52
C VAL A 235 -2.18 -0.90 5.04
N MET A 236 -0.95 -1.35 5.22
CA MET A 236 -0.64 -2.68 5.74
C MET A 236 -0.72 -2.72 7.27
N LEU A 237 -1.50 -3.64 7.83
CA LEU A 237 -1.65 -3.78 9.28
C LEU A 237 -0.31 -3.92 10.03
N PRO A 238 0.67 -4.71 9.56
CA PRO A 238 1.96 -4.82 10.24
C PRO A 238 2.70 -3.49 10.41
N GLU A 239 2.48 -2.51 9.53
CA GLU A 239 3.16 -1.22 9.59
C GLU A 239 2.56 -0.28 10.65
N VAL A 240 1.26 -0.41 10.93
CA VAL A 240 0.50 0.55 11.74
C VAL A 240 -0.14 -0.09 12.97
N GLU A 241 0.40 -1.23 13.42
CA GLU A 241 -0.20 -2.05 14.47
C GLU A 241 -0.35 -1.30 15.82
N ASP A 242 0.63 -0.45 16.15
CA ASP A 242 0.67 0.48 17.29
C ASP A 242 -0.09 1.80 17.02
N LEU A 243 -0.48 2.06 15.77
CA LEU A 243 -1.16 3.27 15.34
C LEU A 243 -2.62 3.06 14.94
N LEU A 244 -3.19 1.86 15.12
CA LEU A 244 -4.54 1.53 14.64
C LEU A 244 -5.62 2.46 15.23
N GLU A 245 -5.63 2.63 16.56
CA GLU A 245 -6.61 3.49 17.23
C GLU A 245 -6.57 4.93 16.74
N PRO A 246 -5.41 5.64 16.76
CA PRO A 246 -5.39 6.98 16.24
C PRO A 246 -5.71 6.99 14.74
N LEU A 247 -5.12 6.13 13.91
CA LEU A 247 -5.30 6.19 12.46
C LEU A 247 -6.75 5.95 12.02
N PHE A 248 -7.50 5.10 12.72
CA PHE A 248 -8.89 4.75 12.41
C PHE A 248 -9.93 5.39 13.34
N ALA A 249 -9.53 6.26 14.27
CA ALA A 249 -10.46 7.02 15.11
C ALA A 249 -11.39 7.89 14.24
N GLY A 250 -12.70 7.75 14.44
CA GLY A 250 -13.72 8.49 13.67
C GLY A 250 -14.08 7.89 12.31
N VAL A 251 -13.57 6.69 11.96
CA VAL A 251 -13.87 5.97 10.70
C VAL A 251 -15.02 4.95 10.86
N ARG A 252 -15.74 4.97 12.00
CA ARG A 252 -16.85 4.05 12.29
C ARG A 252 -18.11 4.37 11.49
#